data_AF-A0A2W5E8Q9-F1
#
_entry.id   AF-A0A2W5E8Q9-F1
#
_cell.length_a   1.000
_cell.length_b   1.000
_cell.length_c   1.000
_cell.angle_alpha   90.00
_cell.angle_beta   90.00
_cell.angle_gamma   90.00
#
_symmetry.space_group_name_H-M   'P 1'
#
loop_
_entity.id
_entity.type
_entity.pdbx_description
1 polymer ?
#
loop_
_entity_poly.entity_id
_entity_poly.type
_entity_poly.pdbx_seq_one_letter_code
_entity_poly.pdbx_strand_id
1 'polypeptide(L)'
;EFFFFISVEMGISEITFILTEKTERKNISIDKLRKQAIGASKQSHRFHFPKVNDLIKFSDFIKNLDSENTFVAHCNESLERINLNELEILRQAQNNKANSSKDVSLRLSKTFSQYTFLIGPEGDFSDKEIQLLADKGIKAVSLGNQRLRTETAGIFVSAWNYDKMF
;
A
#
# COMPACT_ATOMS: atom_id res chain seq x y z
N GLU A 1 4.07 -8.02 -14.43
CA GLU A 1 5.51 -7.63 -14.47
C GLU A 1 5.68 -6.13 -14.68
N PHE A 2 4.95 -5.53 -15.61
CA PHE A 2 4.93 -4.09 -15.86
C PHE A 2 4.67 -3.23 -14.61
N PHE A 3 3.66 -3.60 -13.80
CA PHE A 3 3.37 -2.97 -12.50
C PHE A 3 4.61 -2.76 -11.63
N PHE A 4 5.49 -3.76 -11.60
CA PHE A 4 6.62 -3.77 -10.70
C PHE A 4 7.65 -2.70 -11.08
N PHE A 5 7.97 -2.58 -12.37
CA PHE A 5 8.90 -1.56 -12.87
C PHE A 5 8.41 -0.14 -12.58
N ILE A 6 7.16 0.15 -12.97
CA ILE A 6 6.58 1.49 -12.78
C ILE A 6 6.47 1.83 -11.30
N SER A 7 6.04 0.90 -10.44
CA SER A 7 5.92 1.17 -9.01
C SER A 7 7.28 1.47 -8.36
N VAL A 8 8.33 0.77 -8.80
CA VAL A 8 9.71 1.05 -8.37
C VAL A 8 10.13 2.45 -8.81
N GLU A 9 9.90 2.81 -10.07
CA GLU A 9 10.20 4.15 -10.58
C GLU A 9 9.47 5.24 -9.77
N MET A 10 8.20 5.00 -9.45
CA MET A 10 7.29 5.90 -8.73
C MET A 10 7.48 5.97 -7.21
N GLY A 11 8.58 5.45 -6.63
CA GLY A 11 8.84 5.73 -5.21
C GLY A 11 8.51 4.63 -4.22
N ILE A 12 7.98 3.48 -4.64
CA ILE A 12 7.52 2.48 -3.67
C ILE A 12 8.67 1.99 -2.78
N SER A 13 8.38 1.80 -1.49
CA SER A 13 9.38 1.37 -0.50
C SER A 13 9.35 -0.13 -0.24
N GLU A 14 8.16 -0.74 -0.27
CA GLU A 14 7.97 -2.15 0.04
C GLU A 14 6.80 -2.73 -0.76
N ILE A 15 6.97 -3.95 -1.27
CA ILE A 15 5.93 -4.71 -1.97
C ILE A 15 5.83 -6.08 -1.32
N THR A 16 4.60 -6.45 -0.94
CA THR A 16 4.26 -7.76 -0.36
C THR A 16 3.15 -8.39 -1.18
N PHE A 17 3.34 -9.64 -1.58
CA PHE A 17 2.29 -10.42 -2.23
C PHE A 17 1.47 -11.14 -1.16
N ILE A 18 0.15 -11.00 -1.23
CA ILE A 18 -0.79 -11.65 -0.32
C ILE A 18 -1.55 -12.76 -1.03
N LEU A 19 -1.64 -13.91 -0.40
CA LEU A 19 -2.49 -15.02 -0.83
C LEU A 19 -3.88 -14.84 -0.21
N THR A 20 -4.86 -14.51 -1.04
CA THR A 20 -6.28 -14.37 -0.72
C THR A 20 -7.09 -15.55 -1.25
N GLU A 21 -8.36 -15.62 -0.87
CA GLU A 21 -9.29 -16.67 -1.31
C GLU A 21 -9.40 -16.75 -2.85
N LYS A 22 -9.49 -15.59 -3.51
CA LYS A 22 -9.67 -15.46 -4.96
C LYS A 22 -8.35 -15.19 -5.71
N THR A 23 -7.22 -15.63 -5.16
CA THR A 23 -5.92 -15.48 -5.84
C THR A 23 -5.77 -16.52 -6.96
N GLU A 24 -5.66 -16.04 -8.20
CA GLU A 24 -5.48 -16.85 -9.40
C GLU A 24 -4.10 -17.54 -9.46
N ARG A 25 -3.02 -16.76 -9.30
CA ARG A 25 -1.63 -17.24 -9.46
C ARG A 25 -0.95 -17.39 -8.11
N LYS A 26 -0.78 -18.64 -7.67
CA LYS A 26 -0.15 -18.98 -6.40
C LYS A 26 1.37 -19.15 -6.48
N ASN A 27 1.88 -19.53 -7.66
CA ASN A 27 3.31 -19.71 -7.88
C ASN A 27 3.92 -18.44 -8.48
N ILE A 28 4.60 -17.66 -7.64
CA ILE A 28 5.28 -16.42 -8.03
C ILE A 28 6.77 -16.60 -7.77
N SER A 29 7.61 -16.30 -8.78
CA SER A 29 9.07 -16.30 -8.60
C SER A 29 9.51 -14.98 -7.98
N ILE A 30 9.56 -14.93 -6.64
CA ILE A 30 9.95 -13.73 -5.90
C ILE A 30 11.38 -13.31 -6.24
N ASP A 31 12.29 -14.24 -6.49
CA ASP A 31 13.67 -13.91 -6.88
C ASP A 31 13.75 -13.20 -8.23
N LYS A 32 12.88 -13.56 -9.19
CA LYS A 32 12.79 -12.84 -10.46
C LYS A 32 12.31 -11.41 -10.22
N LEU A 33 11.29 -11.23 -9.38
CA LEU A 33 10.74 -9.90 -9.05
C LEU A 33 11.77 -9.03 -8.31
N ARG A 34 12.53 -9.59 -7.37
CA ARG A 34 13.66 -8.91 -6.71
C ARG A 34 14.69 -8.41 -7.72
N LYS A 35 15.06 -9.24 -8.70
CA LYS A 35 16.00 -8.84 -9.77
C LYS A 35 15.42 -7.73 -10.64
N GLN A 36 14.13 -7.80 -10.98
CA GLN A 36 13.43 -6.74 -11.70
C GLN A 36 13.41 -5.42 -10.90
N ALA A 37 13.19 -5.47 -9.59
CA ALA A 37 13.26 -4.33 -8.67
C ALA A 37 14.60 -3.61 -8.73
N ILE A 38 15.68 -4.39 -8.64
CA ILE A 38 17.04 -3.89 -8.67
C ILE A 38 17.34 -3.28 -10.04
N GLY A 39 16.92 -3.93 -11.13
CA GLY A 39 17.07 -3.42 -12.49
C GLY A 39 16.38 -2.07 -12.69
N ALA A 40 15.09 -2.00 -12.34
CA ALA A 40 14.28 -0.77 -12.43
C ALA A 40 14.89 0.37 -11.59
N SER A 41 15.33 0.06 -10.37
CA SER A 41 15.93 1.07 -9.49
C SER A 41 17.24 1.64 -10.03
N LYS A 42 18.09 0.78 -10.60
CA LYS A 42 19.34 1.21 -11.23
C LYS A 42 19.08 2.10 -12.45
N GLN A 43 18.10 1.71 -13.28
CA GLN A 43 17.73 2.46 -14.48
C GLN A 43 17.15 3.84 -14.15
N SER A 44 16.41 3.95 -13.04
CA SER A 44 15.81 5.20 -12.56
C SER A 44 16.72 5.99 -11.60
N HIS A 45 18.00 5.62 -11.48
CA HIS A 45 18.99 6.27 -10.61
C HIS A 45 18.55 6.42 -9.14
N ARG A 46 17.80 5.44 -8.63
CA ARG A 46 17.35 5.42 -7.23
C ARG A 46 18.47 4.95 -6.30
N PHE A 47 18.62 5.65 -5.18
CA PHE A 47 19.52 5.24 -4.09
C PHE A 47 18.88 4.25 -3.11
N HIS A 48 17.54 4.18 -3.08
CA HIS A 48 16.79 3.25 -2.25
C HIS A 48 16.09 2.21 -3.11
N PHE A 49 16.33 0.93 -2.80
CA PHE A 49 15.74 -0.20 -3.49
C PHE A 49 14.53 -0.72 -2.70
N PRO A 50 13.38 -0.94 -3.34
CA PRO A 50 12.21 -1.43 -2.64
C PRO A 50 12.44 -2.83 -2.10
N LYS A 51 11.95 -3.06 -0.88
CA LYS A 51 11.92 -4.39 -0.27
C LYS A 51 10.84 -5.24 -0.92
N VAL A 52 11.20 -6.42 -1.40
CA VAL A 52 10.25 -7.38 -1.99
C VAL A 52 10.14 -8.60 -1.07
N ASN A 53 9.01 -8.69 -0.39
CA ASN A 53 8.73 -9.78 0.54
C ASN A 53 8.24 -11.04 -0.18
N ASP A 54 8.36 -12.16 0.52
CA ASP A 54 7.80 -13.42 0.07
C ASP A 54 6.28 -13.40 0.15
N LEU A 55 5.65 -14.38 -0.53
CA LEU A 55 4.20 -14.57 -0.49
C LEU A 55 3.75 -14.92 0.94
N ILE A 56 2.82 -14.13 1.48
CA ILE A 56 2.24 -14.33 2.81
C ILE A 56 0.75 -14.60 2.70
N LYS A 57 0.17 -15.42 3.58
CA LYS A 57 -1.28 -15.60 3.66
C LYS A 57 -1.94 -14.35 4.22
N PHE A 58 -3.11 -13.99 3.67
CA PHE A 58 -3.90 -12.85 4.15
C PHE A 58 -4.16 -12.90 5.67
N SER A 59 -4.48 -14.09 6.19
CA SER A 59 -4.72 -14.32 7.62
C SER A 59 -3.52 -14.00 8.51
N ASP A 60 -2.30 -14.23 8.03
CA ASP A 60 -1.08 -13.97 8.79
C ASP A 60 -0.63 -12.54 8.62
N PHE A 61 -0.80 -11.98 7.43
CA PHE A 61 -0.53 -10.58 7.13
C PHE A 61 -1.37 -9.66 8.01
N ILE A 62 -2.66 -9.96 8.16
CA ILE A 62 -3.57 -9.14 8.95
C ILE A 62 -3.15 -9.01 10.41
N LYS A 63 -2.53 -10.03 11.01
CA LYS A 63 -2.22 -10.04 12.45
C LYS A 63 -1.32 -8.88 12.87
N ASN A 64 -0.41 -8.46 11.99
CA ASN A 64 0.62 -7.46 12.28
C ASN A 64 0.35 -6.10 11.62
N LEU A 65 -0.86 -5.87 11.10
CA LEU A 65 -1.22 -4.61 10.46
C LEU A 65 -1.45 -3.49 11.47
N ASP A 66 -0.92 -2.32 11.14
CA ASP A 66 -1.30 -1.05 11.76
C ASP A 66 -2.55 -0.49 11.07
N SER A 67 -3.69 -0.53 11.77
CA SER A 67 -4.98 -0.10 11.22
C SER A 67 -5.03 1.40 10.89
N GLU A 68 -4.22 2.24 11.54
CA GLU A 68 -4.29 3.70 11.34
C GLU A 68 -3.71 4.13 9.98
N ASN A 69 -2.68 3.42 9.51
CA ASN A 69 -1.95 3.76 8.29
C ASN A 69 -2.15 2.73 7.17
N THR A 70 -3.07 1.77 7.36
CA THR A 70 -3.41 0.77 6.36
C THR A 70 -4.76 1.08 5.72
N PHE A 71 -4.78 1.05 4.39
CA PHE A 71 -5.96 1.32 3.58
C PHE A 71 -6.20 0.20 2.60
N VAL A 72 -7.45 -0.03 2.22
CA VAL A 72 -7.83 -1.01 1.19
C VAL A 72 -8.50 -0.31 0.02
N ALA A 73 -8.07 -0.62 -1.21
CA ALA A 73 -8.73 -0.11 -2.41
C ALA A 73 -9.93 -1.01 -2.75
N HIS A 74 -11.11 -0.69 -2.20
CA HIS A 74 -12.34 -1.44 -2.44
C HIS A 74 -13.58 -0.53 -2.40
N CYS A 75 -14.66 -0.96 -3.05
CA CYS A 75 -15.95 -0.27 -3.08
C CYS A 75 -17.03 -0.90 -2.19
N ASN A 76 -16.68 -1.61 -1.13
CA ASN A 76 -17.67 -2.28 -0.27
C ASN A 76 -18.21 -1.29 0.75
N GLU A 77 -19.50 -1.37 1.06
CA GLU A 77 -20.19 -0.54 2.04
C GLU A 77 -19.77 -0.86 3.49
N SER A 78 -19.28 -2.08 3.77
CA SER A 78 -18.80 -2.47 5.10
C SER A 78 -17.58 -1.69 5.58
N LEU A 79 -16.92 -0.92 4.69
CA LEU A 79 -15.70 -0.18 5.00
C LEU A 79 -15.98 1.32 5.02
N GLU A 80 -15.49 2.02 6.05
CA GLU A 80 -15.48 3.48 6.08
C GLU A 80 -14.65 4.00 4.91
N ARG A 81 -15.26 4.78 4.02
CA ARG A 81 -14.62 5.27 2.80
C ARG A 81 -14.04 6.66 3.02
N ILE A 82 -12.77 6.81 2.65
CA ILE A 82 -12.06 8.10 2.66
C ILE A 82 -11.55 8.43 1.26
N ASN A 83 -11.41 9.72 0.98
CA ASN A 83 -10.75 10.18 -0.24
C ASN A 83 -9.22 10.17 -0.06
N LEU A 84 -8.47 9.89 -1.13
CA LEU A 84 -7.00 9.97 -1.08
C LEU A 84 -6.52 11.38 -0.68
N ASN A 85 -7.23 12.44 -1.06
CA ASN A 85 -6.89 13.80 -0.67
C ASN A 85 -7.09 14.06 0.83
N GLU A 86 -7.98 13.31 1.50
CA GLU A 86 -8.22 13.44 2.95
C GLU A 86 -7.08 12.82 3.77
N LEU A 87 -6.38 11.81 3.24
CA LEU A 87 -5.18 11.24 3.86
C LEU A 87 -4.09 12.30 4.07
N GLU A 88 -3.98 13.24 3.13
CA GLU A 88 -3.00 14.32 3.17
C GLU A 88 -3.28 15.28 4.34
N ILE A 89 -4.56 15.57 4.58
CA ILE A 89 -5.00 16.41 5.70
C ILE A 89 -4.74 15.69 7.03
N LEU A 90 -5.01 14.38 7.11
CA LEU A 90 -4.71 13.57 8.29
C LEU A 90 -3.21 13.56 8.60
N ARG A 91 -2.36 13.46 7.57
CA ARG A 91 -0.89 13.57 7.68
C ARG A 91 -0.48 14.90 8.30
N GLN A 92 -1.02 16.01 7.81
CA GLN A 92 -0.70 17.36 8.29
C GLN A 92 -1.17 17.59 9.73
N ALA A 93 -2.37 17.11 10.09
CA ALA A 93 -2.92 17.21 11.44
C ALA A 93 -2.08 16.42 12.47
N GLN A 94 -1.57 15.24 12.10
CA GLN A 94 -0.68 14.45 12.94
C GLN A 94 0.69 15.12 13.13
N ASN A 95 1.26 15.70 12.07
CA ASN A 95 2.53 16.44 12.12
C ASN A 95 2.45 17.68 13.03
N ASN A 96 1.35 18.42 12.98
CA ASN A 96 1.14 19.60 13.81
C ASN A 96 1.08 19.28 15.32
N LYS A 97 0.50 18.13 15.71
CA LYS A 97 0.52 17.66 17.11
C LYS A 97 1.90 17.14 17.55
N ALA A 98 2.67 16.54 16.64
CA ALA A 98 4.01 16.00 16.95
C ALA A 98 5.05 17.10 17.26
N ASN A 99 4.89 18.29 16.67
CA ASN A 99 5.77 19.45 16.91
C ASN A 99 5.72 20.01 18.34
N SER A 100 4.85 19.50 19.22
CA SER A 100 4.84 19.82 20.65
C SER A 100 5.61 18.83 21.55
N SER A 101 6.03 17.65 21.04
CA SER A 101 6.78 16.65 21.83
C SER A 101 8.29 16.95 21.79
N LYS A 102 9.03 16.87 22.90
CA LYS A 102 10.50 17.19 22.93
C LYS A 102 11.40 16.09 22.34
N ASP A 103 10.88 14.87 22.15
CA ASP A 103 11.67 13.74 21.64
C ASP A 103 11.86 13.79 20.11
N VAL A 104 13.10 14.00 19.70
CA VAL A 104 13.51 14.12 18.29
C VAL A 104 13.27 12.83 17.49
N SER A 105 13.52 11.66 18.08
CA SER A 105 13.31 10.36 17.42
C SER A 105 11.82 10.07 17.18
N LEU A 106 10.96 10.44 18.12
CA LEU A 106 9.50 10.30 18.00
C LEU A 106 8.91 11.30 16.98
N ARG A 107 9.51 12.49 16.86
CA ARG A 107 9.18 13.44 15.78
C ARG A 107 9.55 12.87 14.42
N LEU A 108 10.74 12.31 14.24
CA LEU A 108 11.17 11.75 12.95
C LEU A 108 10.26 10.60 12.50
N SER A 109 9.94 9.66 13.39
CA SER A 109 9.05 8.55 13.06
C SER A 109 7.60 8.99 12.79
N LYS A 110 7.14 10.08 13.42
CA LYS A 110 5.81 10.66 13.15
C LYS A 110 5.77 11.59 11.93
N THR A 111 6.90 12.14 11.51
CA THR A 111 6.99 13.05 10.35
C THR A 111 6.78 12.30 9.03
N PHE A 112 7.12 11.01 9.01
CA PHE A 112 6.95 10.12 7.85
C PHE A 112 5.94 9.02 8.16
N SER A 113 4.65 9.33 8.00
CA SER A 113 3.60 8.31 8.01
C SER A 113 3.85 7.29 6.90
N GLN A 114 4.06 6.03 7.26
CA GLN A 114 4.21 4.94 6.31
C GLN A 114 2.83 4.41 5.95
N TYR A 115 2.38 4.65 4.72
CA TYR A 115 1.08 4.15 4.26
C TYR A 115 1.21 2.77 3.63
N THR A 116 0.31 1.88 4.03
CA THR A 116 0.14 0.57 3.41
C THR A 116 -1.18 0.54 2.65
N PHE A 117 -1.12 0.21 1.37
CA PHE A 117 -2.31 0.06 0.53
C PHE A 117 -2.50 -1.41 0.14
N LEU A 118 -3.68 -1.94 0.44
CA LEU A 118 -4.11 -3.28 0.08
C LEU A 118 -4.90 -3.21 -1.22
N ILE A 119 -4.38 -3.88 -2.24
CA ILE A 119 -5.03 -4.03 -3.54
C ILE A 119 -5.44 -5.49 -3.68
N GLY A 120 -6.72 -5.73 -3.97
CA GLY A 120 -7.26 -7.07 -4.15
C GLY A 120 -6.75 -7.76 -5.43
N PRO A 121 -6.89 -9.10 -5.52
CA PRO A 121 -6.67 -9.82 -6.77
C PRO A 121 -7.73 -9.44 -7.82
N GLU A 122 -7.64 -9.99 -9.03
CA GLU A 122 -8.60 -9.70 -10.13
C GLU A 122 -10.07 -10.05 -9.73
N GLY A 123 -10.25 -11.08 -8.89
CA GLY A 123 -11.55 -11.47 -8.30
C GLY A 123 -11.99 -10.66 -7.08
N ASP A 124 -11.19 -9.66 -6.70
CA ASP A 124 -11.29 -8.85 -5.48
C ASP A 124 -11.15 -9.65 -4.19
N PHE A 125 -11.20 -8.98 -3.04
CA PHE A 125 -11.30 -9.66 -1.74
C PHE A 125 -12.63 -10.41 -1.61
N SER A 126 -12.70 -11.44 -0.76
CA SER A 126 -13.97 -12.06 -0.39
C SER A 126 -14.71 -11.23 0.65
N ASP A 127 -16.02 -11.39 0.77
CA ASP A 127 -16.82 -10.66 1.77
C ASP A 127 -16.33 -10.94 3.20
N LYS A 128 -15.81 -12.15 3.44
CA LYS A 128 -15.18 -12.53 4.71
C LYS A 128 -13.89 -11.75 4.96
N GLU A 129 -13.06 -11.59 3.93
CA GLU A 129 -11.81 -10.82 3.99
C GLU A 129 -12.11 -9.34 4.22
N ILE A 130 -13.13 -8.78 3.54
CA ILE A 130 -13.59 -7.40 3.74
C ILE A 130 -14.12 -7.18 5.15
N GLN A 131 -14.93 -8.10 5.67
CA GLN A 131 -15.44 -7.99 7.04
C GLN A 131 -14.29 -8.02 8.06
N LEU A 132 -13.30 -8.88 7.85
CA LEU A 132 -12.12 -8.94 8.73
C LEU A 132 -11.31 -7.63 8.71
N LEU A 133 -11.21 -6.97 7.55
CA LEU A 133 -10.57 -5.65 7.43
C LEU A 133 -11.40 -4.58 8.15
N ALA A 134 -12.73 -4.61 7.99
CA ALA A 134 -13.65 -3.68 8.65
C ALA A 134 -13.61 -3.83 10.18
N ASP A 135 -13.61 -5.07 10.69
CA ASP A 135 -13.53 -5.38 12.13
C ASP A 135 -12.21 -4.86 12.74
N LYS A 136 -11.15 -4.77 11.94
CA LYS A 136 -9.86 -4.17 12.33
C LYS A 136 -9.84 -2.65 12.24
N GLY A 137 -10.90 -2.01 11.75
CA GLY A 137 -10.98 -0.56 11.55
C GLY A 137 -10.18 -0.07 10.34
N ILE A 138 -9.85 -0.94 9.39
CA ILE A 138 -9.16 -0.54 8.16
C ILE A 138 -10.13 0.21 7.26
N LYS A 139 -9.68 1.34 6.72
CA LYS A 139 -10.50 2.22 5.88
C LYS A 139 -10.35 1.90 4.40
N ALA A 140 -11.44 2.06 3.66
CA ALA A 140 -11.43 1.96 2.22
C ALA A 140 -11.01 3.28 1.56
N VAL A 141 -10.21 3.19 0.50
CA VAL A 141 -9.85 4.33 -0.35
C VAL A 141 -10.47 4.19 -1.74
N SER A 142 -11.01 5.30 -2.25
CA SER A 142 -11.46 5.40 -3.64
C SER A 142 -10.30 5.72 -4.57
N LEU A 143 -10.09 4.92 -5.61
CA LEU A 143 -9.13 5.23 -6.68
C LEU A 143 -9.79 5.91 -7.90
N GLY A 144 -11.07 6.27 -7.79
CA GLY A 144 -11.86 6.89 -8.85
C GLY A 144 -13.12 6.10 -9.18
N ASN A 145 -13.79 6.50 -10.28
CA ASN A 145 -15.08 5.94 -10.68
C ASN A 145 -14.95 4.75 -11.66
N GLN A 146 -13.74 4.52 -12.18
CA GLN A 146 -13.49 3.44 -13.13
C GLN A 146 -12.98 2.19 -12.40
N ARG A 147 -13.35 1.02 -12.93
CA ARG A 147 -12.80 -0.24 -12.46
C ARG A 147 -11.36 -0.38 -12.96
N LEU A 148 -10.40 -0.29 -12.05
CA LEU A 148 -8.99 -0.51 -12.32
C LEU A 148 -8.65 -2.00 -12.17
N ARG A 149 -7.76 -2.52 -13.01
CA ARG A 149 -7.14 -3.84 -12.80
C ARG A 149 -6.17 -3.77 -11.62
N THR A 150 -5.87 -4.91 -10.98
CA THR A 150 -4.96 -4.98 -9.81
C THR A 150 -3.63 -4.25 -10.05
N GLU A 151 -2.97 -4.51 -11.19
CA GLU A 151 -1.72 -3.85 -11.56
C GLU A 151 -1.87 -2.33 -11.72
N THR A 152 -2.96 -1.87 -12.35
CA THR A 152 -3.23 -0.44 -12.58
C THR A 152 -3.54 0.29 -11.28
N ALA A 153 -4.32 -0.33 -10.38
CA ALA A 153 -4.63 0.22 -9.06
C ALA A 153 -3.35 0.44 -8.24
N GLY A 154 -2.43 -0.53 -8.24
CA GLY A 154 -1.14 -0.40 -7.57
C GLY A 154 -0.25 0.71 -8.17
N ILE A 155 -0.19 0.84 -9.50
CA ILE A 155 0.52 1.95 -10.16
C ILE A 155 -0.11 3.29 -9.74
N PHE A 156 -1.44 3.38 -9.76
CA PHE A 156 -2.15 4.61 -9.44
C PHE A 156 -1.81 5.12 -8.03
N VAL A 157 -1.84 4.23 -7.03
CA VAL A 157 -1.46 4.57 -5.65
C VAL A 157 0.01 5.00 -5.56
N SER A 158 0.90 4.30 -6.27
CA SER A 158 2.33 4.64 -6.30
C SER A 158 2.55 6.03 -6.91
N ALA A 159 1.89 6.32 -8.03
CA ALA A 159 1.95 7.60 -8.72
C ALA A 159 1.34 8.74 -7.90
N TRP A 160 0.21 8.49 -7.22
CA TRP A 160 -0.38 9.45 -6.28
C TRP A 160 0.62 9.81 -5.19
N ASN A 161 1.25 8.83 -4.56
CA ASN A 161 2.25 9.10 -3.52
C ASN A 161 3.48 9.83 -4.07
N TYR A 162 3.92 9.51 -5.30
CA TYR A 162 5.01 10.20 -5.98
C TYR A 162 4.72 11.68 -6.21
N ASP A 163 3.52 12.00 -6.70
CA ASP A 163 3.05 13.38 -6.90
C ASP A 163 3.08 14.18 -5.59
N LYS A 164 2.71 13.54 -4.46
CA LYS A 164 2.71 14.17 -3.12
C LYS A 164 4.07 14.29 -2.45
N MET A 165 5.12 13.71 -3.02
CA MET A 165 6.49 13.86 -2.50
C MET A 165 7.16 15.16 -2.95
N PHE A 166 6.59 15.86 -3.94
CA PHE A 166 7.10 17.11 -4.53
C PHE A 166 6.07 18.24 -4.41
#